data_AF-A0A813GQP1-F1
#
_entry.id   AF-A0A813GQP1-F1
#
_cell.length_a   1.000
_cell.length_b   1.000
_cell.length_c   1.000
_cell.angle_alpha   90.00
_cell.angle_beta   90.00
_cell.angle_gamma   90.00
#
_symmetry.space_group_name_H-M   'P 1'
#
loop_
_entity.id
_entity.type
_entity.pdbx_description
1 polymer ?
#
loop_
_entity_poly.entity_id
_entity_poly.type
_entity_poly.pdbx_seq_one_letter_code
_entity_poly.pdbx_strand_id
1 'polypeptide(L)'
;MGPAGHRQVVQGYMLEPGQRVLVLCNLPPREMHGVMSQGGLLVASYADGQRVAVMPPASALLGDLLRESGERWPAIDLDAAENAWDRCSARLSTEAGGTVLVDGRPLMLAGEACTVSGGAGGNFT
;
A
#
# COMPACT_ATOMS: atom_id res chain seq x y z
N MET A 1 -11.23 -14.38 -2.44
CA MET A 1 -11.95 -13.09 -2.38
C MET A 1 -11.87 -12.59 -0.94
N GLY A 2 -11.57 -11.31 -0.72
CA GLY A 2 -11.50 -10.75 0.63
C GLY A 2 -12.88 -10.50 1.25
N PRO A 3 -12.98 -10.36 2.57
CA PRO A 3 -14.26 -10.27 3.29
C PRO A 3 -15.05 -8.98 3.00
N ALA A 4 -14.41 -7.95 2.43
CA ALA A 4 -15.04 -6.70 2.04
C ALA A 4 -15.56 -6.67 0.59
N GLY A 5 -15.48 -7.80 -0.13
CA GLY A 5 -15.85 -7.87 -1.55
C GLY A 5 -14.84 -7.17 -2.47
N HIS A 6 -15.29 -6.83 -3.69
CA HIS A 6 -14.47 -6.10 -4.66
C HIS A 6 -14.51 -4.60 -4.38
N ARG A 7 -13.40 -3.92 -4.67
CA ARG A 7 -13.30 -2.46 -4.65
C ARG A 7 -12.81 -1.96 -5.99
N GLN A 8 -13.33 -0.80 -6.40
CA GLN A 8 -12.83 -0.07 -7.55
C GLN A 8 -11.73 0.88 -7.08
N VAL A 9 -10.55 0.79 -7.70
CA VAL A 9 -9.41 1.68 -7.41
C VAL A 9 -8.96 2.28 -8.73
N VAL A 10 -8.84 3.60 -8.76
CA VAL A 10 -8.25 4.34 -9.88
C VAL A 10 -6.84 4.72 -9.46
N GLN A 11 -5.83 4.30 -10.23
CA GLN A 11 -4.43 4.55 -9.93
C GLN A 11 -3.68 4.84 -11.22
N GLY A 12 -2.77 5.81 -11.19
CA GLY A 12 -1.85 6.10 -12.31
C GLY A 12 -0.69 5.10 -12.43
N TYR A 13 -0.90 3.83 -12.06
CA TYR A 13 0.08 2.75 -12.10
C TYR A 13 -0.57 1.53 -12.75
N MET A 14 0.11 0.94 -13.73
CA MET A 14 -0.39 -0.23 -14.44
C MET A 14 -0.12 -1.49 -13.63
N LEU A 15 -1.13 -2.34 -13.49
CA LEU A 15 -1.00 -3.66 -12.89
C LEU A 15 -1.19 -4.73 -13.96
N GLU A 16 -0.47 -5.83 -13.81
CA GLU A 16 -0.73 -7.03 -14.60
C GLU A 16 -1.94 -7.79 -14.06
N PRO A 17 -2.73 -8.46 -14.93
CA PRO A 17 -3.82 -9.32 -14.47
C PRO A 17 -3.34 -10.38 -13.46
N GLY A 18 -3.99 -10.44 -12.30
CA GLY A 18 -3.63 -11.36 -11.22
C GLY A 18 -2.48 -10.91 -10.34
N GLN A 19 -1.88 -9.73 -10.59
CA GLN A 19 -0.86 -9.17 -9.72
C GLN A 19 -1.43 -8.90 -8.32
N ARG A 20 -0.71 -9.39 -7.29
CA ARG A 20 -1.07 -9.17 -5.89
C ARG A 20 -0.48 -7.85 -5.41
N VAL A 21 -1.27 -7.10 -4.65
CA VAL A 21 -0.92 -5.75 -4.18
C VAL A 21 -1.42 -5.50 -2.77
N LEU A 22 -0.85 -4.49 -2.12
CA LEU A 22 -1.40 -3.89 -0.91
C LEU A 22 -2.26 -2.67 -1.26
N VAL A 23 -3.38 -2.51 -0.56
CA VAL A 23 -4.36 -1.45 -0.81
C VAL A 23 -4.66 -0.69 0.48
N LEU A 24 -4.55 0.64 0.43
CA LEU A 24 -5.05 1.54 1.47
C LEU A 24 -6.57 1.57 1.41
N CYS A 25 -7.21 0.98 2.41
CA CYS A 25 -8.65 0.71 2.41
C CYS A 25 -9.48 1.71 3.24
N ASN A 26 -8.84 2.59 4.00
CA ASN A 26 -9.47 3.62 4.83
C ASN A 26 -9.27 5.04 4.28
N LEU A 27 -8.97 5.16 2.98
CA LEU A 27 -9.03 6.45 2.28
C LEU A 27 -10.50 6.81 2.01
N PRO A 28 -10.91 8.08 2.17
CA PRO A 28 -12.19 8.55 1.69
C PRO A 28 -12.32 8.31 0.18
N PRO A 29 -13.46 7.80 -0.32
CA PRO A 29 -13.67 7.67 -1.76
C PRO A 29 -13.55 9.02 -2.48
N ARG A 30 -12.92 9.02 -3.66
CA ARG A 30 -12.72 10.23 -4.48
C ARG A 30 -13.05 9.95 -5.95
N GLU A 31 -13.60 10.96 -6.63
CA GLU A 31 -13.89 10.86 -8.07
C GLU A 31 -12.65 11.21 -8.86
N MET A 32 -12.31 10.34 -9.80
CA MET A 32 -11.16 10.51 -10.69
C MET A 32 -11.64 10.28 -12.11
N HIS A 33 -11.80 11.36 -12.88
CA HIS A 33 -12.28 11.32 -14.27
C HIS A 33 -13.62 10.56 -14.44
N GLY A 34 -14.60 10.83 -13.56
CA GLY A 34 -15.92 10.19 -13.59
C GLY A 34 -15.95 8.75 -13.03
N VAL A 35 -14.84 8.26 -12.49
CA VAL A 35 -14.73 6.92 -11.89
C VAL A 35 -14.49 7.06 -10.38
N MET A 36 -15.32 6.41 -9.58
CA MET A 36 -15.15 6.36 -8.12
C MET A 36 -13.96 5.48 -7.72
N SER A 37 -12.95 6.06 -7.09
CA SER A 37 -11.88 5.31 -6.43
C SER A 37 -12.19 5.10 -4.95
N GLN A 38 -12.11 3.87 -4.47
CA GLN A 38 -12.45 3.44 -3.10
C GLN A 38 -11.22 3.07 -2.25
N GLY A 39 -10.04 3.52 -2.68
CA GLY A 39 -8.76 3.24 -2.05
C GLY A 39 -7.57 3.69 -2.91
N GLY A 40 -6.38 3.25 -2.54
CA GLY A 40 -5.14 3.52 -3.26
C GLY A 40 -4.17 2.36 -3.15
N LEU A 41 -3.36 2.12 -4.18
CA LEU A 41 -2.32 1.08 -4.12
C LEU A 41 -1.10 1.59 -3.36
N LEU A 42 -0.47 0.74 -2.56
CA LEU A 42 0.84 1.03 -2.00
C LEU A 42 1.91 0.82 -3.09
N VAL A 43 2.55 1.90 -3.51
CA VAL A 43 3.53 1.91 -4.62
C VAL A 43 4.79 2.64 -4.15
N ALA A 44 5.94 2.00 -4.32
CA ALA A 44 7.24 2.63 -4.16
C ALA A 44 7.59 3.40 -5.44
N SER A 45 8.09 4.63 -5.29
CA SER A 45 8.58 5.48 -6.36
C SER A 45 10.07 5.75 -6.17
N TYR A 46 10.85 5.62 -7.25
CA TYR A 46 12.29 5.73 -7.26
C TYR A 46 12.76 7.00 -7.98
N ALA A 47 14.01 7.41 -7.71
CA ALA A 47 14.57 8.66 -8.24
C ALA A 47 14.71 8.67 -9.78
N ASP A 48 14.78 7.51 -10.41
CA ASP A 48 14.81 7.33 -11.87
C ASP A 48 13.42 7.36 -12.52
N GLY A 49 12.36 7.59 -11.71
CA GLY A 49 10.97 7.59 -12.16
C GLY A 49 10.33 6.20 -12.20
N GLN A 50 11.06 5.13 -11.86
CA GLN A 50 10.47 3.80 -11.74
C GLN A 50 9.44 3.81 -10.61
N ARG A 51 8.31 3.13 -10.84
CA ARG A 51 7.27 2.89 -9.83
C ARG A 51 7.02 1.40 -9.73
N VAL A 52 6.89 0.89 -8.51
CA VAL A 52 6.73 -0.54 -8.24
C VAL A 52 5.66 -0.73 -7.17
N ALA A 53 4.60 -1.47 -7.46
CA ALA A 53 3.62 -1.84 -6.44
C ALA A 53 4.24 -2.78 -5.39
N VAL A 54 3.89 -2.56 -4.13
CA VAL A 54 4.31 -3.46 -3.05
C VAL A 54 3.56 -4.78 -3.15
N MET A 55 4.33 -5.86 -3.15
CA MET A 55 3.84 -7.23 -3.20
C MET A 55 3.70 -7.78 -1.77
N PRO A 56 2.54 -8.37 -1.43
CA PRO A 56 2.43 -9.16 -0.21
C PRO A 56 3.23 -10.48 -0.35
N PRO A 57 3.59 -11.13 0.75
CA PRO A 57 4.14 -12.48 0.71
C PRO A 57 3.13 -13.49 0.11
N ALA A 58 3.65 -14.57 -0.44
CA ALA A 58 2.85 -15.58 -1.14
C ALA A 58 1.81 -16.24 -0.21
N SER A 59 2.14 -16.40 1.07
CA SER A 59 1.28 -16.99 2.11
C SER A 59 0.07 -16.13 2.47
N ALA A 60 0.13 -14.82 2.25
CA ALA A 60 -0.99 -13.94 2.60
C ALA A 60 -2.23 -14.29 1.77
N LEU A 61 -3.41 -14.13 2.35
CA LEU A 61 -4.70 -14.28 1.68
C LEU A 61 -5.23 -12.93 1.20
N LEU A 62 -6.16 -12.97 0.24
CA LEU A 62 -6.84 -11.75 -0.20
C LEU A 62 -7.67 -11.17 0.96
N GLY A 63 -7.37 -9.93 1.32
CA GLY A 63 -8.05 -9.22 2.41
C GLY A 63 -7.37 -9.36 3.77
N ASP A 64 -6.22 -10.01 3.86
CA ASP A 64 -5.40 -9.98 5.07
C ASP A 64 -5.01 -8.54 5.43
N LEU A 65 -4.95 -8.27 6.72
CA LEU A 65 -4.72 -6.94 7.27
C LEU A 65 -3.28 -6.84 7.76
N LEU A 66 -2.61 -5.72 7.47
CA LEU A 66 -1.26 -5.39 7.97
C LEU A 66 -1.19 -5.05 9.47
N ARG A 67 -2.28 -5.24 10.21
CA ARG A 67 -2.39 -4.88 11.62
C ARG A 67 -2.66 -6.11 12.46
N GLU A 68 -2.10 -6.13 13.66
CA GLU A 68 -2.26 -7.22 14.62
C GLU A 68 -3.64 -7.19 15.31
N SER A 69 -4.28 -6.03 15.40
CA SER A 69 -5.58 -5.89 16.08
C SER A 69 -6.76 -5.84 15.11
N GLY A 70 -7.85 -6.54 15.44
CA GLY A 70 -9.10 -6.55 14.66
C GLY A 70 -9.83 -5.21 14.61
N GLU A 71 -9.35 -4.19 15.33
CA GLU A 71 -9.97 -2.88 15.46
C GLU A 71 -9.87 -2.05 14.19
N ARG A 72 -11.01 -1.64 13.60
CA ARG A 72 -11.06 -0.80 12.39
C ARG A 72 -10.43 0.56 12.63
N TRP A 73 -9.43 0.92 11.82
CA TRP A 73 -8.92 2.29 11.79
C TRP A 73 -9.95 3.22 11.17
N PRO A 74 -10.06 4.47 11.67
CA PRO A 74 -10.94 5.45 11.08
C PRO A 74 -10.50 5.80 9.64
N ALA A 75 -11.39 6.46 8.91
CA ALA A 75 -11.03 7.05 7.63
C ALA A 75 -9.90 8.07 7.83
N ILE A 76 -8.93 8.11 6.91
CA ILE A 76 -7.87 9.10 6.91
C ILE A 76 -8.46 10.44 6.49
N ASP A 77 -8.33 11.44 7.34
CA ASP A 77 -8.61 12.83 6.97
C ASP A 77 -7.45 13.37 6.12
N LEU A 78 -7.58 13.28 4.80
CA LEU A 78 -6.55 13.72 3.84
C LEU A 78 -6.42 15.24 3.76
N ASP A 79 -7.33 16.01 4.36
CA ASP A 79 -7.29 17.47 4.36
C ASP A 79 -6.57 18.03 5.59
N ALA A 80 -6.25 17.17 6.57
CA ALA A 80 -5.41 17.54 7.71
C ALA A 80 -3.95 17.78 7.29
N ALA A 81 -3.35 18.85 7.81
CA ALA A 81 -1.98 19.28 7.48
C ALA A 81 -0.89 18.23 7.77
N GLU A 82 -1.13 17.38 8.77
CA GLU A 82 -0.35 16.16 9.02
C GLU A 82 -1.33 15.00 9.08
N ASN A 83 -1.75 14.49 7.93
CA ASN A 83 -2.68 13.37 7.92
C ASN A 83 -1.98 12.06 8.31
N ALA A 84 -2.77 11.03 8.63
CA ALA A 84 -2.22 9.74 9.05
C ALA A 84 -1.40 9.03 7.96
N TRP A 85 -1.71 9.28 6.68
CA TRP A 85 -0.97 8.75 5.55
C TRP A 85 0.40 9.41 5.41
N ASP A 86 0.50 10.75 5.48
CA ASP A 86 1.76 11.48 5.38
C ASP A 86 2.75 11.04 6.48
N ARG A 87 2.26 10.92 7.72
CA ARG A 87 3.09 10.42 8.83
C ARG A 87 3.53 8.98 8.65
N CYS A 88 2.68 8.13 8.07
CA CYS A 88 2.98 6.70 7.88
C CYS A 88 3.96 6.51 6.72
N SER A 89 3.70 7.16 5.59
CA SER A 89 4.49 7.07 4.37
C SER A 89 5.91 7.61 4.54
N ALA A 90 6.09 8.67 5.32
CA ALA A 90 7.41 9.20 5.70
C ALA A 90 8.30 8.21 6.49
N ARG A 91 7.68 7.18 7.10
CA ARG A 91 8.37 6.12 7.85
C ARG A 91 8.62 4.88 7.00
N LEU A 92 8.07 4.83 5.79
CA LEU A 92 8.24 3.72 4.86
C LEU A 92 9.52 3.90 4.04
N SER A 93 10.24 2.81 3.84
CA SER A 93 11.40 2.77 2.96
C SER A 93 11.59 1.38 2.37
N THR A 94 12.56 1.23 1.47
CA THR A 94 12.95 -0.08 0.92
C THR A 94 14.45 -0.29 1.09
N GLU A 95 14.85 -1.52 1.41
CA GLU A 95 16.26 -1.92 1.51
C GLU A 95 16.76 -2.68 0.27
N ALA A 96 18.05 -3.06 0.25
CA ALA A 96 18.71 -3.64 -0.92
C ALA A 96 18.05 -4.92 -1.43
N GLY A 97 17.45 -5.73 -0.54
CA GLY A 97 16.69 -6.93 -0.90
C GLY A 97 15.26 -6.65 -1.40
N GLY A 98 14.84 -5.39 -1.47
CA GLY A 98 13.48 -4.99 -1.83
C GLY A 98 12.47 -5.14 -0.69
N THR A 99 12.89 -5.51 0.52
CA THR A 99 12.00 -5.53 1.69
C THR A 99 11.49 -4.13 1.97
N VAL A 100 10.18 -3.99 2.16
CA VAL A 100 9.57 -2.74 2.62
C VAL A 100 9.72 -2.65 4.12
N LEU A 101 10.21 -1.52 4.62
CA LEU A 101 10.45 -1.26 6.02
C LEU A 101 9.50 -0.16 6.53
N VAL A 102 9.08 -0.26 7.79
CA VAL A 102 8.45 0.80 8.59
C VAL A 102 9.40 1.10 9.75
N ASP A 103 9.94 2.31 9.84
CA ASP A 103 10.97 2.69 10.84
C ASP A 103 12.16 1.72 10.90
N GLY A 104 12.61 1.25 9.75
CA GLY A 104 13.71 0.30 9.65
C GLY A 104 13.37 -1.14 10.03
N ARG A 105 12.10 -1.47 10.33
CA ARG A 105 11.64 -2.84 10.58
C ARG A 105 10.83 -3.37 9.41
N PRO A 106 10.94 -4.66 9.02
CA PRO A 106 10.15 -5.23 7.93
C PRO A 106 8.64 -5.02 8.12
N LEU A 107 7.96 -4.60 7.04
CA LEU A 107 6.51 -4.55 6.97
C LEU A 107 5.98 -5.97 6.83
N MET A 108 5.49 -6.54 7.93
CA MET A 108 5.08 -7.94 7.99
C MET A 108 3.60 -8.14 7.63
N LEU A 109 3.32 -9.20 6.90
CA LEU A 109 1.97 -9.72 6.62
C LEU A 109 2.01 -11.24 6.68
N ALA A 110 1.05 -11.88 7.35
CA ALA A 110 1.00 -13.34 7.48
C ALA A 110 2.33 -13.99 7.96
N GLY A 111 3.12 -13.27 8.76
CA GLY A 111 4.40 -13.75 9.30
C GLY A 111 5.61 -13.59 8.38
N GLU A 112 5.44 -12.99 7.19
CA GLU A 112 6.51 -12.75 6.22
C GLU A 112 6.56 -11.28 5.77
N ALA A 113 7.68 -10.85 5.20
CA ALA A 113 7.87 -9.46 4.81
C ALA A 113 7.24 -9.13 3.44
N CYS A 114 6.68 -7.93 3.32
CA CYS A 114 6.23 -7.37 2.05
C CYS A 114 7.43 -6.81 1.27
N THR A 115 7.39 -6.91 -0.06
CA THR A 115 8.54 -6.61 -0.92
C THR A 115 8.18 -5.78 -2.14
N VAL A 116 9.20 -5.21 -2.77
CA VAL A 116 9.16 -4.58 -4.09
C VAL A 116 10.28 -5.17 -4.95
N SER A 117 10.08 -5.20 -6.27
CA SER A 117 11.12 -5.66 -7.21
C SER A 117 12.21 -4.62 -7.49
N GLY A 118 12.05 -3.36 -7.06
CA GLY A 118 12.97 -2.25 -7.38
C GLY A 118 14.16 -2.09 -6.43
N GLY A 119 14.29 -2.90 -5.38
CA GLY A 119 15.40 -2.79 -4.42
C GLY A 119 15.31 -1.54 -3.52
N ALA A 120 16.48 -1.03 -3.09
CA ALA A 120 16.59 0.05 -2.10
C ALA A 120 16.22 1.45 -2.64
N GLY A 121 15.82 2.35 -1.74
CA GLY A 121 15.62 3.78 -2.06
C GLY A 121 14.24 4.14 -2.62
N GLY A 122 13.27 3.24 -2.51
CA GLY A 122 11.87 3.51 -2.82
C GLY A 122 11.24 4.42 -1.78
N ASN A 123 10.55 5.47 -2.25
CA ASN A 123 9.76 6.39 -1.43
C ASN A 123 8.26 6.13 -1.64
N PHE A 124 7.45 6.45 -0.64
CA PHE A 124 6.00 6.25 -0.67
C PHE A 124 5.32 7.61 -0.48
N THR A 125 4.44 7.99 -1.39
CA THR A 125 3.69 9.26 -1.36
C THR A 125 2.28 9.05 -1.89
#